data_AF-A0A067LT91-F1
#
_entry.id   AF-A0A067LT91-F1
#
_cell.length_a   1.000
_cell.length_b   1.000
_cell.length_c   1.000
_cell.angle_alpha   90.00
_cell.angle_beta   90.00
_cell.angle_gamma   90.00
#
_symmetry.space_group_name_H-M   'P 1'
#
loop_
_entity.id
_entity.type
_entity.pdbx_description
1 polymer ?
#
loop_
_entity_poly.entity_id
_entity_poly.type
_entity_poly.pdbx_seq_one_letter_code
_entity_poly.pdbx_strand_id
1 'polypeptide(L)'
;MAVWSDRSHLLNEAHFMEKCGDADPSDPGRAHVLNLLDYFHHTGPHGKHACIFTELLGGNIDDIQAKALGGKIPPDVMKHIAKQLLQALSYLHDKCGITHTDVKSQNILLVNRDINMVRE
;
A
#
# COMPACT_ATOMS: atom_id res chain seq x y z
N MET A 1 15.71 6.05 -1.38
CA MET A 1 15.96 6.20 0.06
C MET A 1 16.15 7.68 0.35
N ALA A 2 15.11 8.36 0.80
CA ALA A 2 15.20 9.75 1.23
C ALA A 2 15.13 9.77 2.75
N VAL A 3 16.19 10.24 3.41
CA VAL A 3 16.22 10.45 4.85
C VAL A 3 15.80 11.90 5.07
N TRP A 4 14.70 12.11 5.79
CA TRP A 4 14.23 13.45 6.17
C TRP A 4 14.30 13.59 7.69
N SER A 5 14.77 14.76 8.14
CA SER A 5 15.18 15.03 9.52
C SER A 5 14.07 15.55 10.44
N ASP A 6 12.79 15.36 10.08
CA ASP A 6 11.66 15.75 10.92
C ASP A 6 10.66 14.59 11.05
N ARG A 7 10.36 14.19 12.31
CA ARG A 7 9.52 13.03 12.65
C ARG A 7 8.02 13.35 12.62
N SER A 8 7.64 14.55 12.21
CA SER A 8 6.25 15.02 12.07
C SER A 8 5.52 14.38 10.86
N HIS A 9 6.25 13.91 9.83
CA HIS A 9 5.63 13.36 8.62
C HIS A 9 5.06 11.94 8.75
N LEU A 10 5.52 11.12 9.70
CA LEU A 10 4.98 9.76 9.90
C LEU A 10 3.57 9.79 10.50
N LEU A 11 3.21 10.85 11.24
CA LEU A 11 1.84 11.09 11.68
C LEU A 11 0.90 11.35 10.48
N ASN A 12 1.43 11.84 9.36
CA ASN A 12 0.62 12.11 8.17
C ASN A 12 0.26 10.81 7.43
N GLU A 13 1.15 9.82 7.40
CA GLU A 13 0.92 8.60 6.61
C GLU A 13 -0.20 7.73 7.21
N ALA A 14 -0.13 7.44 8.52
CA ALA A 14 -1.21 6.73 9.21
C ALA A 14 -2.54 7.50 9.10
N HIS A 15 -2.51 8.83 9.23
CA HIS A 15 -3.70 9.67 9.08
C HIS A 15 -4.32 9.59 7.68
N PHE A 16 -3.51 9.59 6.62
CA PHE A 16 -4.02 9.41 5.26
C PHE A 16 -4.61 8.01 5.06
N MET A 17 -3.99 6.97 5.60
CA MET A 17 -4.53 5.61 5.51
C MET A 17 -5.84 5.46 6.30
N GLU A 18 -5.94 6.05 7.48
CA GLU A 18 -7.18 6.11 8.27
C GLU A 18 -8.29 6.85 7.49
N LYS A 19 -7.99 8.02 6.92
CA LYS A 19 -8.93 8.76 6.08
C LYS A 19 -9.41 7.95 4.88
N CYS A 20 -8.50 7.21 4.23
CA CYS A 20 -8.87 6.28 3.16
C CYS A 20 -9.78 5.16 3.66
N GLY A 21 -9.59 4.73 4.91
CA GLY A 21 -10.42 3.75 5.60
C GLY A 21 -11.88 4.18 5.72
N ASP A 22 -12.09 5.43 6.13
CA ASP A 22 -13.39 5.95 6.55
C ASP A 22 -14.20 6.63 5.45
N ALA A 23 -13.58 7.00 4.31
CA ALA A 23 -14.23 7.86 3.32
C ALA A 23 -15.50 7.25 2.69
N ASP A 24 -15.40 6.06 2.08
CA ASP A 24 -16.56 5.30 1.58
C ASP A 24 -16.23 3.80 1.51
N PRO A 25 -16.52 3.03 2.58
CA PRO A 25 -16.22 1.59 2.61
C PRO A 25 -16.97 0.75 1.56
N SER A 26 -18.01 1.31 0.94
CA SER A 26 -18.82 0.60 -0.06
C SER A 26 -18.29 0.72 -1.49
N ASP A 27 -17.38 1.67 -1.73
CA ASP A 27 -16.81 1.89 -3.05
C ASP A 27 -15.85 0.73 -3.43
N PRO A 28 -15.96 0.15 -4.64
CA PRO A 28 -15.12 -0.97 -5.05
C PRO A 28 -13.63 -0.61 -5.11
N GLY A 29 -13.27 0.65 -5.32
CA GLY A 29 -11.88 1.12 -5.32
C GLY A 29 -11.22 1.09 -3.93
N ARG A 30 -12.02 1.10 -2.85
CA ARG A 30 -11.52 0.97 -1.47
C ARG A 30 -10.72 -0.31 -1.24
N ALA A 31 -11.11 -1.40 -1.89
CA ALA A 31 -10.46 -2.71 -1.79
C ALA A 31 -9.07 -2.74 -2.46
N HIS A 32 -8.69 -1.68 -3.18
CA HIS A 32 -7.41 -1.56 -3.88
C HIS A 32 -6.49 -0.50 -3.26
N VAL A 33 -6.83 0.00 -2.06
CA VAL A 33 -6.02 0.91 -1.25
C VAL A 33 -5.64 0.21 0.06
N LEU A 34 -4.37 0.35 0.46
CA LEU A 34 -3.79 -0.30 1.63
C LEU A 34 -4.61 -0.03 2.89
N ASN A 35 -4.98 -1.10 3.61
CA ASN A 35 -5.71 -0.99 4.85
C ASN A 35 -4.79 -0.78 6.07
N LEU A 36 -5.04 0.28 6.84
CA LEU A 36 -4.47 0.46 8.17
C LEU A 36 -5.24 -0.41 9.16
N LEU A 37 -4.52 -1.20 9.96
CA LEU A 37 -5.07 -2.01 11.05
C LEU A 37 -4.93 -1.30 12.39
N ASP A 38 -3.75 -0.73 12.66
CA ASP A 38 -3.45 0.00 13.88
C ASP A 38 -2.23 0.90 13.67
N TYR A 39 -2.06 1.91 14.52
CA TYR A 39 -0.83 2.67 14.60
C TYR A 39 -0.56 3.11 16.04
N PHE A 40 0.68 2.98 16.47
CA PHE A 40 1.07 3.41 17.82
C PHE A 40 2.50 3.93 17.83
N HIS A 41 2.94 4.35 19.01
CA HIS A 41 4.32 4.75 19.22
C HIS A 41 5.01 3.85 20.24
N HIS A 42 6.20 3.39 19.87
CA HIS A 42 7.07 2.63 20.74
C HIS A 42 8.25 3.49 21.21
N THR A 43 8.52 3.52 22.51
CA THR A 43 9.69 4.21 23.07
C THR A 43 10.80 3.21 23.31
N GLY A 44 11.88 3.32 22.55
CA GLY A 44 13.07 2.48 22.65
C GLY A 44 14.33 3.27 23.06
N PRO A 45 15.50 2.60 23.09
CA PRO A 45 16.78 3.23 23.46
C PRO A 45 17.17 4.43 22.59
N HIS A 46 16.62 4.53 21.38
CA HIS A 46 16.88 5.60 20.41
C HIS A 46 15.72 6.60 20.27
N GLY A 47 14.80 6.61 21.25
CA GLY A 47 13.68 7.53 21.33
C GLY A 47 12.35 6.91 20.89
N LYS A 48 11.43 7.77 20.47
CA LYS A 48 10.07 7.38 20.07
C LYS A 48 10.04 7.04 18.58
N HIS A 49 9.45 5.89 18.26
CA HIS A 49 9.28 5.35 16.92
C HIS A 49 7.78 5.22 16.63
N ALA A 50 7.34 5.69 15.46
CA ALA A 50 6.00 5.41 14.97
C ALA A 50 5.97 3.99 14.38
N CYS A 51 4.94 3.23 14.71
CA CYS A 51 4.72 1.87 14.24
C CYS A 51 3.36 1.83 13.54
N ILE A 52 3.36 1.41 12.27
CA ILE A 52 2.16 1.33 11.43
C ILE A 52 1.91 -0.16 11.14
N PHE A 53 0.71 -0.63 11.45
CA PHE A 53 0.26 -2.00 11.21
C PHE A 53 -0.74 -1.99 10.07
N THR A 54 -0.46 -2.80 9.04
CA THR A 54 -1.29 -2.90 7.83
C THR A 54 -1.60 -4.36 7.54
N GLU A 55 -2.50 -4.59 6.59
CA GLU A 55 -2.70 -5.93 6.05
C GLU A 55 -1.40 -6.48 5.42
N LEU A 56 -1.21 -7.80 5.53
CA LEU A 56 -0.03 -8.43 4.99
C LEU A 56 -0.15 -8.58 3.47
N LEU A 57 0.75 -7.93 2.74
CA LEU A 57 0.85 -7.99 1.29
C LEU A 57 2.14 -8.70 0.85
N GLY A 58 2.15 -9.14 -0.40
CA GLY A 58 3.30 -9.73 -1.05
C GLY A 58 4.23 -8.68 -1.66
N GLY A 59 5.04 -9.12 -2.62
CA GLY A 59 5.96 -8.26 -3.36
C GLY A 59 5.25 -7.21 -4.22
N ASN A 60 6.02 -6.26 -4.71
CA ASN A 60 5.58 -5.23 -5.64
C ASN A 60 5.68 -5.69 -7.10
N ILE A 61 5.38 -4.80 -8.05
CA ILE A 61 5.45 -5.14 -9.49
C ILE A 61 6.89 -5.46 -9.94
N ASP A 62 7.92 -4.81 -9.38
CA ASP A 62 9.31 -5.12 -9.72
C ASP A 62 9.67 -6.55 -9.29
N ASP A 63 9.17 -7.00 -8.13
CA ASP A 63 9.41 -8.36 -7.63
C ASP A 63 8.84 -9.44 -8.55
N ILE A 64 7.64 -9.22 -9.11
CA ILE A 64 7.07 -10.18 -10.07
C ILE A 64 7.75 -10.09 -11.44
N GLN A 65 8.19 -8.91 -11.85
CA GLN A 65 8.90 -8.74 -13.10
C GLN A 65 10.24 -9.48 -13.06
N ALA A 66 10.96 -9.38 -11.95
CA ALA A 66 12.23 -10.08 -11.74
C ALA A 66 12.10 -11.61 -11.77
N LYS A 67 10.94 -12.14 -11.34
CA LYS A 67 10.66 -13.59 -11.34
C LYS A 67 10.08 -14.10 -12.66
N ALA A 68 9.60 -13.21 -13.54
CA ALA A 68 8.99 -13.58 -14.80
C ALA A 68 10.03 -14.08 -15.82
N LEU A 69 9.69 -15.14 -16.56
CA LEU A 69 10.52 -15.64 -17.65
C LEU A 69 10.74 -14.54 -18.69
N GLY A 70 12.00 -14.15 -18.89
CA GLY A 70 12.37 -13.07 -19.81
C GLY A 70 12.05 -11.66 -19.30
N GLY A 71 11.78 -11.49 -17.99
CA GLY A 71 11.62 -10.17 -17.36
C GLY A 71 10.38 -9.40 -17.79
N LYS A 72 9.36 -10.10 -18.32
CA LYS A 72 8.14 -9.51 -18.86
C LYS A 72 6.90 -10.10 -18.20
N ILE A 73 6.06 -9.23 -17.67
CA ILE A 73 4.76 -9.62 -17.12
C ILE A 73 3.78 -9.80 -18.30
N PRO A 74 2.98 -10.88 -18.33
CA PRO A 74 2.01 -11.09 -19.40
C PRO A 74 1.03 -9.89 -19.53
N PRO A 75 0.70 -9.45 -20.76
CA PRO A 75 -0.15 -8.28 -20.98
C PRO A 75 -1.50 -8.37 -20.28
N ASP A 76 -2.10 -9.55 -20.20
CA ASP A 76 -3.40 -9.72 -19.56
C ASP A 76 -3.31 -9.53 -18.04
N VAL A 77 -2.23 -9.98 -17.40
CA VAL A 77 -1.98 -9.69 -15.98
C VAL A 77 -1.82 -8.19 -15.77
N MET A 78 -1.10 -7.50 -16.66
CA MET A 78 -0.89 -6.06 -16.52
C MET A 78 -2.17 -5.24 -16.74
N LYS A 79 -3.07 -5.67 -17.63
CA LYS A 79 -4.40 -5.06 -17.75
C LYS A 79 -5.22 -5.19 -16.46
N HIS A 80 -5.13 -6.32 -15.76
CA HIS A 80 -5.82 -6.50 -14.47
C HIS A 80 -5.24 -5.58 -13.40
N ILE A 81 -3.91 -5.48 -13.31
CA ILE A 81 -3.23 -4.57 -12.38
C ILE A 81 -3.61 -3.11 -12.67
N ALA A 82 -3.55 -2.69 -13.95
CA ALA A 82 -3.90 -1.33 -14.35
C ALA A 82 -5.36 -0.99 -14.02
N LYS A 83 -6.30 -1.93 -14.23
CA LYS A 83 -7.70 -1.75 -13.86
C LYS A 83 -7.86 -1.50 -12.36
N GLN A 84 -7.26 -2.33 -11.51
CA GLN A 84 -7.34 -2.20 -10.06
C GLN A 84 -6.69 -0.89 -9.58
N LEU A 85 -5.53 -0.53 -10.15
CA LEU A 85 -4.86 0.74 -9.85
C LEU A 85 -5.75 1.95 -10.21
N LEU A 86 -6.42 1.94 -11.36
CA LEU A 86 -7.33 3.01 -11.75
C LEU A 86 -8.54 3.12 -10.82
N GLN A 87 -9.08 1.98 -10.35
CA GLN A 87 -10.14 1.97 -9.34
C GLN A 87 -9.66 2.56 -8.01
N ALA A 88 -8.45 2.19 -7.56
CA ALA A 88 -7.83 2.76 -6.36
C ALA A 88 -7.63 4.27 -6.48
N LEU A 89 -7.12 4.75 -7.62
CA LEU A 89 -6.89 6.18 -7.86
C LEU A 89 -8.18 6.98 -7.93
N SER A 90 -9.23 6.45 -8.58
CA SER A 90 -10.55 7.10 -8.55
C SER A 90 -11.09 7.18 -7.13
N TYR A 91 -10.99 6.11 -6.34
CA TYR A 91 -11.39 6.16 -4.93
C TYR A 91 -10.60 7.22 -4.13
N LEU A 92 -9.27 7.25 -4.26
CA LEU A 92 -8.41 8.23 -3.59
C LEU A 92 -8.80 9.67 -3.95
N HIS A 93 -9.03 9.95 -5.23
CA HIS A 93 -9.37 11.30 -5.68
C HIS A 93 -10.80 11.69 -5.30
N ASP A 94 -11.78 10.83 -5.63
CA ASP A 94 -13.20 11.18 -5.60
C ASP A 94 -13.81 11.02 -4.21
N LYS A 95 -13.32 10.06 -3.41
CA LYS A 95 -13.84 9.75 -2.07
C LYS A 95 -12.94 10.30 -0.97
N CYS A 96 -11.64 10.07 -1.07
CA CYS A 96 -10.71 10.48 -0.01
C CYS A 96 -10.23 11.94 -0.17
N GLY A 97 -10.31 12.52 -1.36
CA GLY A 97 -9.71 13.82 -1.67
C GLY A 97 -8.19 13.82 -1.49
N ILE A 98 -7.52 12.73 -1.90
CA ILE A 98 -6.07 12.52 -1.77
C ILE A 98 -5.48 12.26 -3.14
N THR A 99 -4.37 12.92 -3.47
CA THR A 99 -3.53 12.60 -4.62
C THR A 99 -2.30 11.84 -4.14
N HIS A 100 -2.04 10.64 -4.69
CA HIS A 100 -0.91 9.80 -4.24
C HIS A 100 0.47 10.42 -4.55
N THR A 101 0.61 11.13 -5.66
CA THR A 101 1.84 11.82 -6.15
C THR A 101 3.04 10.95 -6.53
N ASP A 102 3.15 9.71 -6.05
CA ASP A 102 4.28 8.80 -6.34
C ASP A 102 3.82 7.43 -6.86
N VAL A 103 3.00 7.39 -7.92
CA VAL A 103 2.53 6.13 -8.51
C VAL A 103 3.64 5.50 -9.35
N LYS A 104 4.17 4.37 -8.89
CA LYS A 104 5.23 3.60 -9.54
C LYS A 104 5.17 2.13 -9.15
N SER A 105 5.88 1.27 -9.88
CA SER A 105 5.85 -0.19 -9.72
C SER A 105 6.23 -0.65 -8.31
N GLN A 106 7.12 0.06 -7.62
CA GLN A 106 7.53 -0.26 -6.25
C GLN A 106 6.44 -0.01 -5.19
N ASN A 107 5.49 0.88 -5.50
CA ASN A 107 4.42 1.28 -4.59
C ASN A 107 3.09 0.54 -4.88
N ILE A 108 3.10 -0.42 -5.81
CA ILE A 108 1.94 -1.26 -6.13
C ILE A 108 2.22 -2.66 -5.62
N LEU A 109 1.62 -2.99 -4.49
CA LEU A 109 1.79 -4.26 -3.79
C LEU A 109 0.74 -5.27 -4.23
N LEU A 110 1.12 -6.55 -4.27
CA LEU A 110 0.23 -7.64 -4.67
C LEU A 110 -0.28 -8.40 -3.45
N VAL A 111 -1.55 -8.78 -3.45
CA VAL A 111 -2.09 -9.65 -2.42
C VAL A 111 -1.53 -11.06 -2.60
N ASN A 112 -0.82 -11.58 -1.60
CA ASN A 112 -0.37 -12.96 -1.58
C ASN A 112 -1.42 -13.80 -0.83
N ARG A 113 -2.13 -14.69 -1.54
CA ARG A 113 -3.19 -15.54 -0.97
C ARG A 113 -2.65 -16.80 -0.29
N ASP A 114 -1.36 -17.10 -0.42
CA ASP A 114 -0.76 -18.36 0.05
C ASP A 114 -0.13 -18.26 1.46
N ILE A 115 -0.29 -17.13 2.15
CA ILE A 115 0.34 -16.89 3.46
C ILE A 115 -0.24 -17.77 4.59
N ASN A 116 -1.34 -18.49 4.33
CA ASN A 116 -1.83 -19.52 5.25
C ASN A 116 -0.95 -20.78 5.31
N MET A 117 0.13 -20.88 4.53
CA MET A 117 1.04 -22.04 4.52
C MET A 117 2.26 -21.94 5.44
N VAL A 118 2.39 -20.88 6.25
CA VAL A 118 3.40 -20.83 7.33
C VAL A 118 2.67 -20.71 8.67
N ARG A 119 2.07 -21.82 9.09
CA ARG A 119 1.70 -22.06 10.48
C ARG A 119 2.38 -23.36 10.92
N GLU A 120 3.07 -23.22 12.06
CA GLU A 120 3.89 -24.17 12.83
C GLU A 120 5.39 -24.21 12.47
#